data_AF-A0A382F8T4-F1
#
_entry.id   AF-A0A382F8T4-F1
#
_cell.length_a   1.000
_cell.length_b   1.000
_cell.length_c   1.000
_cell.angle_alpha   90.00
_cell.angle_beta   90.00
_cell.angle_gamma   90.00
#
_symmetry.space_group_name_H-M   'P 1'
#
loop_
_entity.id
_entity.type
_entity.pdbx_description
1 polymer ?
#
loop_
_entity_poly.entity_id
_entity_poly.type
_entity_poly.pdbx_seq_one_letter_code
_entity_poly.pdbx_strand_id
1 'polypeptide(L)' 'MEKLTILIPERMSGLRLDVALSEMLPDQSRSKITAWIRSGDALIGQKTFKPKDKSNGMEVIELKISKSQNNDWSAED' A
#
# COMPACT_ATOMS: atom_id res chain seq x y z
N MET A 1 0.85 -16.71 -3.88
CA MET A 1 0.36 -15.30 -3.88
C MET A 1 0.20 -14.92 -2.43
N GLU A 2 1.02 -13.98 -1.96
CA GLU A 2 0.86 -13.45 -0.59
C GLU A 2 -0.08 -12.25 -0.65
N LYS A 3 -0.98 -12.16 0.32
CA LYS A 3 -1.88 -11.01 0.47
C LYS A 3 -1.53 -10.35 1.78
N LEU A 4 -1.27 -9.05 1.73
CA LEU A 4 -0.98 -8.25 2.91
C LEU A 4 -2.20 -7.38 3.20
N THR A 5 -2.68 -7.41 4.44
CA THR A 5 -3.81 -6.59 4.89
C THR A 5 -3.31 -5.55 5.88
N ILE A 6 -3.60 -4.29 5.60
CA ILE A 6 -3.14 -3.14 6.37
C ILE A 6 -4.36 -2.34 6.80
N LEU A 7 -4.42 -1.96 8.07
CA LEU A 7 -5.50 -1.12 8.58
C LEU A 7 -5.00 0.31 8.69
N ILE A 8 -5.55 1.22 7.88
CA ILE A 8 -5.25 2.65 7.95
C ILE A 8 -5.98 3.23 9.16
N PRO A 9 -5.27 3.70 10.18
CA PRO A 9 -5.91 4.28 11.35
C PRO A 9 -6.58 5.62 11.01
N GLU A 10 -7.61 6.02 11.76
CA GLU A 10 -8.37 7.27 11.54
C GLU A 10 -7.47 8.52 11.52
N ARG A 11 -6.39 8.52 12.32
CA ARG A 11 -5.36 9.59 12.32
C ARG A 11 -4.70 9.84 10.97
N MET A 12 -4.78 8.89 10.03
CA MET A 12 -4.27 9.00 8.67
C MET A 12 -5.37 9.38 7.66
N SER A 13 -6.59 9.67 8.13
CA SER A 13 -7.67 10.22 7.32
C SER A 13 -7.25 11.54 6.68
N GLY A 14 -7.60 11.72 5.41
CA GLY A 14 -7.19 12.85 4.58
C GLY A 14 -5.79 12.75 3.96
N LEU A 15 -4.95 11.79 4.38
CA LEU A 15 -3.67 11.52 3.74
C LEU A 15 -3.87 10.79 2.42
N ARG A 16 -2.94 10.97 1.48
CA ARG A 16 -2.94 10.21 0.24
C ARG A 16 -2.67 8.74 0.55
N LEU A 17 -3.41 7.83 -0.08
CA LEU A 17 -3.24 6.40 0.11
C LEU A 17 -1.82 5.95 -0.23
N ASP A 18 -1.18 6.55 -1.24
CA ASP A 18 0.23 6.27 -1.54
C ASP A 18 1.19 6.61 -0.37
N VAL A 19 0.93 7.72 0.33
CA VAL A 19 1.71 8.16 1.48
C VAL A 19 1.41 7.29 2.69
N ALA A 20 0.13 7.07 3.01
CA ALA A 20 -0.27 6.25 4.15
C ALA A 20 0.28 4.83 4.04
N LEU A 21 0.24 4.24 2.84
CA LEU A 21 0.84 2.93 2.58
C LEU A 21 2.37 2.95 2.66
N SER A 22 3.03 3.99 2.15
CA SER A 22 4.49 4.13 2.28
C SER A 22 4.94 4.25 3.72
N GLU A 23 4.14 4.88 4.59
CA GLU A 23 4.41 5.00 6.02
C GLU A 23 4.16 3.68 6.76
N MET A 24 3.12 2.93 6.38
CA MET A 24 2.79 1.63 6.99
C MET A 24 3.69 0.49 6.50
N LEU A 25 4.27 0.62 5.30
CA LEU A 25 5.13 -0.37 4.64
C LEU A 25 6.51 0.23 4.35
N PRO A 26 7.34 0.47 5.38
CA PRO A 26 8.70 0.97 5.16
C PRO A 26 9.55 0.00 4.32
N ASP A 27 9.23 -1.29 4.37
CA ASP A 27 9.88 -2.36 3.61
C ASP A 27 9.57 -2.33 2.10
N GLN A 28 8.47 -1.69 1.69
CA GLN A 28 8.05 -1.64 0.29
C GLN A 28 8.33 -0.28 -0.33
N SER A 29 9.03 -0.27 -1.46
CA SER A 29 9.33 0.97 -2.18
C SER A 29 8.05 1.65 -2.66
N ARG A 30 8.02 2.99 -2.61
CA ARG A 30 6.89 3.81 -3.12
C ARG A 30 6.47 3.47 -4.54
N SER A 31 7.44 3.11 -5.39
CA SER A 31 7.20 2.66 -6.77
C SER A 31 6.42 1.34 -6.84
N LYS A 32 6.70 0.38 -5.95
CA LYS A 32 5.95 -0.90 -5.86
C LYS A 32 4.52 -0.65 -5.41
N ILE A 33 4.34 0.15 -4.36
CA ILE A 33 3.01 0.53 -3.86
C ILE A 33 2.20 1.17 -4.98
N THR A 34 2.77 2.15 -5.69
CA THR A 34 2.11 2.81 -6.82
C THR A 34 1.78 1.84 -7.96
N ALA A 35 2.67 0.88 -8.24
CA ALA A 35 2.45 -0.15 -9.26
C ALA A 35 1.28 -1.06 -8.90
N TRP A 36 1.19 -1.56 -7.66
CA TRP A 36 0.07 -2.37 -7.19
C TRP A 36 -1.26 -1.63 -7.26
N ILE A 37 -1.28 -0.36 -6.85
CA ILE A 37 -2.49 0.45 -6.91
C ILE A 37 -2.92 0.68 -8.36
N ARG A 38 -1.98 0.96 -9.27
CA ARG A 38 -2.27 1.12 -10.70
C ARG A 38 -2.71 -0.18 -11.38
N SER A 39 -2.15 -1.31 -10.97
CA SER A 39 -2.46 -2.65 -11.49
C SER A 39 -3.81 -3.18 -10.98
N GLY A 40 -4.36 -2.58 -9.91
CA GLY A 40 -5.56 -3.09 -9.23
C GLY A 40 -5.27 -4.24 -8.27
N ASP A 41 -4.00 -4.44 -7.93
CA ASP A 41 -3.54 -5.36 -6.89
C ASP A 41 -3.74 -4.80 -5.48
N ALA A 42 -3.99 -3.49 -5.35
CA ALA A 42 -4.36 -2.83 -4.10
C ALA A 42 -5.88 -2.56 -4.06
N LEU A 43 -6.52 -3.07 -3.01
CA LEU A 43 -7.96 -2.90 -2.77
C LEU A 43 -8.18 -2.26 -1.41
N ILE A 44 -9.13 -1.34 -1.31
CA ILE A 44 -9.56 -0.68 -0.07
C ILE A 44 -10.97 -1.16 0.24
N GLY A 45 -11.12 -1.96 1.29
CA GLY A 45 -12.40 -2.60 1.63
C GLY A 45 -13.06 -3.27 0.42
N GLN A 46 -12.28 -4.05 -0.35
CA GLN A 46 -12.69 -4.72 -1.60
C GLN A 46 -12.93 -3.81 -2.83
N LYS A 47 -12.64 -2.51 -2.76
CA LYS A 47 -12.74 -1.58 -3.91
C LYS A 47 -11.37 -1.20 -4.46
N THR A 48 -11.25 -1.00 -5.76
CA THR A 48 -10.02 -0.42 -6.33
C THR A 48 -9.96 1.08 -6.02
N PHE A 49 -8.75 1.59 -5.80
CA PHE A 49 -8.52 3.01 -5.50
C PHE A 49 -7.35 3.55 -6.31
N LYS A 50 -7.17 4.87 -6.30
CA LYS A 50 -6.05 5.54 -6.96
C LYS A 50 -4.98 5.91 -5.92
N PRO A 51 -3.69 5.95 -6.28
CA PRO A 51 -2.64 6.29 -5.31
C PRO A 51 -2.82 7.71 -4.73
N LYS A 52 -3.33 8.61 -5.56
CA LYS A 52 -3.64 10.00 -5.22
C LYS A 52 -4.96 10.18 -4.46
N ASP A 53 -5.72 9.12 -4.24
CA ASP A 53 -6.96 9.19 -3.47
C ASP A 53 -6.65 9.43 -2.00
N LYS A 54 -7.56 10.10 -1.29
CA LYS A 54 -7.40 10.37 0.13
C LYS A 54 -7.98 9.21 0.91
N SER A 55 -7.27 8.77 1.95
CA SER A 55 -7.83 7.83 2.90
C SER A 55 -8.95 8.51 3.67
N ASN A 56 -10.04 7.79 3.89
CA ASN A 56 -11.11 8.19 4.81
C ASN A 56 -10.76 7.86 6.27
N GLY A 57 -9.71 7.06 6.51
CA GLY A 57 -9.38 6.53 7.82
C GLY A 57 -10.28 5.36 8.22
N MET A 58 -9.79 4.49 9.11
CA MET A 58 -10.41 3.19 9.42
C MET A 58 -10.61 2.28 8.19
N GLU A 59 -9.75 2.43 7.19
CA GLU A 59 -9.85 1.69 5.94
C GLU A 59 -8.93 0.48 5.95
N VAL A 60 -9.44 -0.65 5.43
CA VAL A 60 -8.65 -1.88 5.30
C VAL A 60 -8.13 -1.98 3.88
N ILE A 61 -6.81 -1.92 3.72
CA ILE A 61 -6.13 -2.08 2.44
C ILE A 61 -5.65 -3.52 2.30
N GLU A 62 -6.08 -4.21 1.25
CA GLU A 62 -5.60 -5.51 0.84
C GLU A 62 -4.67 -5.36 -0.37
N LEU A 63 -3.40 -5.69 -0.21
CA LEU A 63 -2.39 -5.71 -1.25
C LEU A 63 -2.12 -7.15 -1.69
N LYS A 64 -2.20 -7.41 -2.99
CA LYS A 64 -1.75 -8.68 -3.58
C LYS A 64 -0.28 -8.55 -3.97
N ILE A 65 0.58 -9.19 -3.19
CA ILE A 65 2.01 -9.26 -3.48
C ILE A 65 2.27 -10.46 -4.37
N SER A 66 2.52 -10.20 -5.65
CA SER A 66 3.13 -11.17 -6.54
C SER A 66 4.63 -11.20 -6.24
N LYS A 67 5.14 -12.37 -5.85
CA LYS A 67 6.51 -12.61 -5.34
C LYS A 67 7.62 -12.39 -6.39
N SER A 68 7.35 -11.67 -7.48
CA SER A 68 8.18 -11.59 -8.68
C SER A 68 9.24 -10.50 -8.66
N GLN A 69 9.29 -9.60 -7.67
CA GLN A 69 10.38 -8.62 -7.59
C GLN A 69 10.87 -8.44 -6.16
N ASN A 70 11.73 -9.39 -5.80
CA ASN A 70 12.76 -9.24 -4.81
C ASN A 70 13.52 -7.93 -5.12
N ASN A 71 13.30 -6.93 -4.29
CA ASN A 71 14.23 -5.81 -4.19
C ASN A 71 14.52 -5.76 -2.70
N ASP A 72 15.28 -6.76 -2.28
CA ASP A 72 16.09 -6.75 -1.08
C ASP A 72 16.88 -5.45 -1.12
N TRP A 73 16.37 -4.42 -0.42
CA TRP A 73 17.18 -3.27 -0.04
C TRP A 73 17.41 -3.43 1.46
N SER A 74 18.18 -4.46 1.80
CA SER A 74 19.03 -4.40 2.97
C SER A 74 20.05 -3.31 2.70
N ALA A 75 19.72 -2.07 3.06
CA ALA A 75 20.74 -1.06 3.30
C ALA A 75 21.38 -1.43 4.64
N GLU A 76 22.29 -2.40 4.62
CA GLU A 76 23.28 -2.54 5.69
C GLU A 76 24.46 -1.62 5.38
N ASP A 77 24.81 -0.88 6.46
CA ASP A 77 25.83 0.16 6.70
C ASP A 77 26.98 0.35 5.69
#